data_AF-C2KL88-F1
#
_entry.id   AF-C2KL88-F1
#
_cell.length_a   1.000
_cell.length_b   1.000
_cell.length_c   1.000
_cell.angle_alpha   90.00
_cell.angle_beta   90.00
_cell.angle_gamma   90.00
#
_symmetry.space_group_name_H-M   'P 1'
#
loop_
_entity.id
_entity.type
_entity.pdbx_description
1 polymer ?
#
loop_
_entity_poly.entity_id
_entity_poly.type
_entity_poly.pdbx_seq_one_letter_code
_entity_poly.pdbx_strand_id
1 'polypeptide(L)'
;MAIVADLNEVIERTPNFSKKSLYAHAHIIGGQILGTAINTLFFGVLGANLPLLIWFIRLRYSIAMFFNAKLLMMEVVTMLFGMLGILMSIWVASRLVVHEYVKIQSKNMRKGE
;
A
#
# COMPACT_ATOMS: atom_id res chain seq x y z
N MET A 1 7.52 -7.36 -1.82
CA MET A 1 8.55 -7.53 -2.88
C MET A 1 8.67 -6.28 -3.73
N ALA A 2 7.61 -5.79 -4.39
CA ALA A 2 7.65 -4.61 -5.26
C ALA A 2 8.37 -3.38 -4.67
N ILE A 3 7.94 -2.89 -3.50
CA ILE A 3 8.55 -1.74 -2.81
C ILE A 3 10.05 -1.91 -2.53
N VAL A 4 10.50 -3.14 -2.23
CA VAL A 4 11.91 -3.42 -1.91
C VAL A 4 12.75 -3.41 -3.20
N ALA A 5 12.26 -4.05 -4.26
CA ALA A 5 12.95 -4.08 -5.54
C ALA A 5 13.08 -2.67 -6.14
N ASP A 6 12.00 -1.90 -6.17
CA ASP A 6 12.00 -0.53 -6.72
C ASP A 6 12.95 0.39 -5.92
N LEU A 7 12.93 0.30 -4.58
CA LEU A 7 13.85 1.09 -3.76
C LEU A 7 15.31 0.67 -3.96
N ASN A 8 15.58 -0.62 -4.10
CA ASN A 8 16.92 -1.12 -4.32
C ASN A 8 17.45 -0.69 -5.70
N GLU A 9 16.61 -0.69 -6.73
CA GLU A 9 16.96 -0.18 -8.05
C GLU A 9 17.30 1.33 -8.01
N VAL A 10 16.52 2.13 -7.28
CA VAL A 10 16.81 3.56 -7.09
C VAL A 10 18.15 3.79 -6.40
N ILE A 11 18.48 2.97 -5.39
CA ILE A 11 19.75 3.00 -4.68
C ILE A 11 20.92 2.64 -5.60
N GLU A 12 20.78 1.59 -6.41
CA GLU A 12 21.83 1.11 -7.31
C GLU A 12 22.13 2.10 -8.43
N ARG A 13 21.10 2.76 -8.98
CA ARG A 13 21.26 3.72 -10.08
C ARG A 13 21.79 5.08 -9.65
N THR A 14 21.77 5.39 -8.36
CA THR A 14 22.10 6.73 -7.88
C THR A 14 23.19 6.72 -6.79
N PRO A 15 24.46 6.92 -7.17
CA PRO A 15 25.57 7.05 -6.22
C PRO A 15 25.34 8.24 -5.26
N ASN A 16 25.69 8.08 -3.99
CA ASN A 16 25.54 9.12 -2.95
C ASN A 16 24.09 9.54 -2.62
N PHE A 17 23.18 8.56 -2.50
CA PHE A 17 21.82 8.83 -2.04
C PHE A 17 21.77 9.35 -0.60
N SER A 18 21.17 10.53 -0.41
CA SER A 18 20.87 11.07 0.91
C SER A 18 19.69 10.34 1.54
N LYS A 19 19.74 10.10 2.86
CA LYS A 19 18.68 9.45 3.64
C LYS A 19 17.32 10.13 3.45
N LYS A 20 17.30 11.46 3.41
CA LYS A 20 16.06 12.26 3.22
C LYS A 20 15.45 12.01 1.84
N SER A 21 16.30 11.95 0.81
CA SER A 21 15.87 11.63 -0.55
C SER A 21 15.27 10.21 -0.60
N LEU A 22 15.93 9.23 0.03
CA LEU A 22 15.43 7.84 0.03
C LEU A 22 14.05 7.71 0.65
N TYR A 23 13.77 8.42 1.74
CA TYR A 23 12.44 8.46 2.33
C TYR A 23 11.40 9.11 1.41
N ALA A 24 11.76 10.17 0.68
CA ALA A 24 10.87 10.81 -0.28
C ALA A 24 10.52 9.86 -1.44
N HIS A 25 11.51 9.17 -2.00
CA HIS A 25 11.30 8.15 -3.03
C HIS A 25 10.45 6.99 -2.52
N ALA A 26 10.72 6.50 -1.30
CA ALA A 26 9.91 5.45 -0.67
C ALA A 26 8.45 5.86 -0.49
N HIS A 27 8.18 7.13 -0.19
CA HIS A 27 6.81 7.63 -0.07
C HIS A 27 6.09 7.68 -1.43
N ILE A 28 6.77 8.15 -2.47
CA ILE A 28 6.19 8.24 -3.82
C ILE A 28 5.88 6.85 -4.37
N ILE A 29 6.88 5.95 -4.35
CA ILE A 29 6.73 4.57 -4.86
C ILE A 29 5.69 3.81 -4.02
N GLY A 30 5.76 3.94 -2.70
CA GLY A 30 4.77 3.36 -1.80
C GLY A 30 3.35 3.85 -2.09
N GLY A 31 3.17 5.14 -2.36
CA GLY A 31 1.87 5.70 -2.76
C GLY A 31 1.35 5.14 -4.07
N GLN A 32 2.23 4.94 -5.07
CA GLN A 32 1.86 4.33 -6.35
C GLN A 32 1.40 2.88 -6.20
N ILE A 33 2.16 2.07 -5.46
CA ILE A 33 1.82 0.67 -5.17
C ILE A 33 0.49 0.61 -4.40
N LEU A 34 0.32 1.47 -3.40
CA LEU A 34 -0.91 1.54 -2.62
C LEU A 34 -2.11 1.92 -3.50
N GLY A 35 -1.97 2.91 -4.38
CA GLY A 35 -3.03 3.33 -5.31
C GLY A 35 -3.48 2.19 -6.23
N THR A 36 -2.53 1.47 -6.83
CA THR A 36 -2.83 0.30 -7.66
C THR A 36 -3.54 -0.78 -6.86
N ALA A 37 -3.05 -1.09 -5.65
CA ALA A 37 -3.64 -2.13 -4.82
C ALA A 37 -5.04 -1.76 -4.32
N ILE A 38 -5.26 -0.49 -3.96
CA ILE A 38 -6.58 0.03 -3.57
C ILE A 38 -7.57 -0.14 -4.72
N ASN A 39 -7.17 0.21 -5.94
CA ASN A 39 -8.01 0.05 -7.12
C ASN A 39 -8.37 -1.43 -7.36
N THR A 40 -7.41 -2.35 -7.25
CA THR A 40 -7.66 -3.79 -7.38
C THR A 40 -8.67 -4.29 -6.34
N LEU A 41 -8.49 -3.93 -5.07
CA LEU A 41 -9.40 -4.34 -3.99
C LEU A 41 -10.80 -3.75 -4.17
N PHE A 42 -10.89 -2.46 -4.53
CA PHE A 42 -12.15 -1.78 -4.79
C PHE A 42 -12.92 -2.43 -5.93
N PHE A 43 -12.29 -2.63 -7.07
CA PHE A 43 -12.96 -3.26 -8.21
C PHE A 43 -13.26 -4.74 -7.98
N GLY A 44 -12.43 -5.45 -7.20
CA GLY A 44 -12.72 -6.83 -6.78
C GLY A 44 -14.01 -6.93 -5.98
N VAL A 45 -14.14 -6.10 -4.94
CA VAL A 45 -15.34 -6.09 -4.07
C VAL A 45 -16.56 -5.56 -4.81
N LEU A 46 -16.43 -4.47 -5.56
CA LEU A 46 -17.53 -3.95 -6.37
C LEU A 46 -18.00 -4.94 -7.43
N GLY A 47 -17.07 -5.59 -8.14
CA GLY A 47 -17.39 -6.56 -9.17
C GLY A 47 -18.09 -7.79 -8.61
N ALA A 48 -17.61 -8.32 -7.48
CA ALA A 48 -18.22 -9.46 -6.79
C ALA A 48 -19.63 -9.15 -6.26
N ASN A 49 -19.87 -7.90 -5.84
CA ASN A 49 -21.13 -7.47 -5.22
C ASN A 49 -22.05 -6.67 -6.15
N LEU A 50 -21.71 -6.55 -7.43
CA LEU A 50 -22.43 -5.74 -8.40
C LEU A 50 -23.93 -6.09 -8.50
N PRO A 51 -24.33 -7.39 -8.55
CA PRO A 51 -25.74 -7.76 -8.60
C PRO A 51 -26.52 -7.33 -7.35
N LEU A 52 -25.90 -7.47 -6.17
CA LEU A 52 -26.49 -7.05 -4.90
C LEU A 52 -26.63 -5.54 -4.84
N LEU A 53 -25.63 -4.79 -5.30
CA LEU A 53 -25.70 -3.32 -5.40
C LEU A 53 -26.81 -2.86 -6.34
N ILE A 54 -26.96 -3.48 -7.51
CA ILE A 54 -28.05 -3.19 -8.45
C ILE A 54 -29.41 -3.45 -7.81
N TRP A 55 -29.56 -4.59 -7.13
CA TRP A 55 -30.80 -4.94 -6.41
C TRP A 55 -31.12 -3.91 -5.33
N PHE A 56 -30.09 -3.47 -4.59
CA PHE A 56 -30.21 -2.48 -3.52
C PHE A 56 -30.72 -1.12 -4.03
N ILE A 57 -30.15 -0.64 -5.13
CA ILE A 57 -30.56 0.61 -5.80
C ILE A 57 -31.98 0.49 -6.33
N ARG A 58 -32.33 -0.63 -6.96
CA ARG A 58 -33.65 -0.85 -7.55
C ARG A 58 -34.77 -0.86 -6.52
N LEU A 59 -34.54 -1.45 -5.35
CA LEU A 59 -35.52 -1.51 -4.25
C LEU A 59 -35.55 -0.25 -3.39
N ARG A 60 -34.72 0.75 -3.70
CA ARG A 60 -34.59 2.00 -2.94
C ARG A 60 -34.38 1.78 -1.44
N TYR A 61 -33.56 0.78 -1.11
CA TYR A 61 -33.18 0.58 0.27
C TYR A 61 -32.38 1.78 0.80
N SER A 62 -32.61 2.14 2.06
CA SER A 62 -31.87 3.21 2.73
C SER A 62 -30.42 2.81 2.97
N ILE A 63 -29.53 3.81 3.09
CA ILE A 63 -28.13 3.62 3.47
C ILE A 63 -28.02 2.93 4.85
N ALA A 64 -28.98 3.15 5.76
CA ALA A 64 -29.02 2.44 7.04
C ALA A 64 -29.20 0.92 6.87
N MET A 65 -29.97 0.48 5.87
CA MET A 65 -30.08 -0.94 5.53
C MET A 65 -28.81 -1.49 4.90
N PHE A 66 -28.01 -0.65 4.21
CA PHE A 66 -26.73 -1.08 3.64
C PHE A 66 -25.76 -1.45 4.77
N PHE A 67 -25.67 -0.63 5.82
CA PHE A 67 -24.88 -0.94 7.01
C PHE A 67 -25.39 -2.15 7.79
N ASN A 68 -26.67 -2.52 7.66
CA ASN A 68 -27.22 -3.72 8.28
C ASN A 68 -27.07 -4.97 7.39
N ALA A 69 -26.72 -4.81 6.11
CA ALA A 69 -26.52 -5.92 5.19
C ALA A 69 -25.20 -6.64 5.52
N LYS A 70 -25.27 -7.65 6.39
CA LYS A 70 -24.10 -8.40 6.91
C LYS A 70 -23.13 -8.83 5.82
N LEU A 71 -23.64 -9.31 4.68
CA LEU A 71 -22.81 -9.78 3.56
C LEU A 71 -22.00 -8.63 2.92
N LEU A 72 -22.67 -7.53 2.57
CA LEU A 72 -22.01 -6.37 1.94
C LEU A 72 -21.04 -5.68 2.91
N MET A 73 -21.44 -5.49 4.17
CA MET A 73 -20.59 -4.86 5.17
C MET A 73 -19.38 -5.70 5.51
N MET A 74 -19.48 -7.04 5.52
CA MET A 74 -18.34 -7.92 5.72
C MET A 74 -17.29 -7.71 4.62
N GLU A 75 -17.70 -7.63 3.36
CA GLU A 75 -16.80 -7.38 2.22
C GLU A 75 -16.12 -6.01 2.31
N VAL A 76 -16.89 -4.96 2.62
CA VAL A 76 -16.35 -3.59 2.80
C VAL A 76 -15.34 -3.54 3.94
N VAL A 77 -15.66 -4.16 5.09
CA VAL A 77 -14.74 -4.19 6.24
C VAL A 77 -13.48 -5.00 5.90
N THR A 78 -13.62 -6.15 5.24
CA THR A 78 -12.49 -6.98 4.80
C THR A 78 -11.58 -6.21 3.84
N MET A 79 -12.17 -5.46 2.90
CA MET A 79 -11.46 -4.59 1.98
C MET A 79 -10.66 -3.51 2.71
N LEU A 80 -11.26 -2.84 3.69
CA LEU A 80 -10.61 -1.80 4.49
C LEU A 80 -9.44 -2.38 5.29
N PHE A 81 -9.61 -3.55 5.92
CA PHE A 81 -8.50 -4.24 6.60
C PHE A 81 -7.41 -4.67 5.62
N GLY A 82 -7.76 -5.11 4.42
CA GLY A 82 -6.80 -5.41 3.35
C GLY A 82 -5.98 -4.19 2.96
N MET A 83 -6.63 -3.03 2.76
CA MET A 83 -5.95 -1.76 2.45
C MET A 83 -5.03 -1.32 3.58
N LEU A 84 -5.48 -1.41 4.83
CA LEU A 84 -4.67 -1.10 6.00
C LEU A 84 -3.45 -2.04 6.11
N GLY A 85 -3.64 -3.34 5.85
CA GLY A 85 -2.55 -4.31 5.81
C GLY A 85 -1.48 -3.96 4.79
N ILE A 86 -1.90 -3.54 3.59
CA ILE A 86 -0.98 -3.12 2.52
C ILE A 86 -0.25 -1.83 2.90
N LEU A 87 -0.97 -0.83 3.43
CA LEU A 87 -0.38 0.41 3.90
C LEU A 87 0.69 0.16 4.98
N MET A 88 0.38 -0.67 5.98
CA MET A 88 1.30 -1.05 7.04
C MET A 88 2.51 -1.81 6.49
N SER A 89 2.30 -2.75 5.56
CA SER A 89 3.36 -3.52 4.91
C SER A 89 4.34 -2.61 4.16
N ILE A 90 3.83 -1.65 3.38
CA ILE A 90 4.65 -0.65 2.67
C ILE A 90 5.45 0.19 3.67
N TRP A 91 4.82 0.65 4.76
CA TRP A 91 5.50 1.48 5.74
C TRP A 91 6.65 0.74 6.44
N VAL A 92 6.41 -0.51 6.87
CA VAL A 92 7.41 -1.36 7.50
C VAL A 92 8.55 -1.69 6.53
N ALA A 93 8.23 -2.13 5.30
CA ALA A 93 9.24 -2.49 4.32
C ALA A 93 10.13 -1.30 3.94
N SER A 94 9.54 -0.13 3.67
CA SER A 94 10.28 1.10 3.37
C SER A 94 11.21 1.52 4.51
N ARG A 95 10.74 1.44 5.77
CA ARG A 95 11.57 1.73 6.94
C ARG A 95 12.76 0.78 7.06
N LEU A 96 12.55 -0.51 6.82
CA LEU A 96 13.62 -1.51 6.90
C LEU A 96 14.68 -1.30 5.81
N VAL A 97 14.27 -1.06 4.57
CA VAL A 97 15.19 -0.80 3.46
C VAL A 97 16.04 0.44 3.73
N VAL A 98 15.42 1.54 4.16
CA VAL A 98 16.17 2.76 4.47
C VAL A 98 17.12 2.55 5.65
N HIS A 99 16.70 1.82 6.69
CA HIS A 99 17.55 1.53 7.84
C HIS A 99 18.79 0.71 7.43
N GLU A 100 18.60 -0.32 6.62
CA GLU A 100 19.70 -1.18 6.15
C GLU A 100 20.67 -0.41 5.23
N TYR A 101 20.15 0.42 4.33
CA TYR A 101 20.97 1.30 3.48
C TYR A 101 21.87 2.22 4.30
N VAL A 102 21.30 2.87 5.32
CA VAL A 102 22.03 3.78 6.22
C VAL A 102 23.13 3.06 6.99
N LYS A 103 22.84 1.85 7.48
CA LYS A 103 23.78 1.02 8.22
C LYS A 103 24.97 0.62 7.34
N ILE A 104 24.71 0.17 6.11
CA ILE A 104 25.74 -0.20 5.13
C ILE A 104 26.62 1.00 4.76
N GLN A 105 26.00 2.16 4.47
CA GLN A 105 26.73 3.39 4.15
C GLN A 105 27.65 3.83 5.29
N SER A 106 27.19 3.78 6.54
CA SER A 106 28.01 4.13 7.71
C SER A 106 29.22 3.20 7.89
N LYS A 107 29.06 1.91 7.59
CA LYS A 107 30.13 0.90 7.68
C LYS A 107 31.17 1.09 6.58
N ASN A 108 30.74 1.47 5.38
CA ASN A 108 31.65 1.73 4.25
C ASN A 108 32.49 2.99 4.50
N MET A 109 31.91 4.06 5.07
CA MET A 109 32.66 5.26 5.44
C MET A 109 33.75 4.95 6.48
N ARG A 110 33.45 4.10 7.48
CA ARG A 110 34.40 3.73 8.56
C ARG A 110 35.50 2.74 8.15
N LYS A 111 35.45 2.19 6.93
CA LYS A 111 36.46 1.28 6.36
C LYS A 111 37.37 1.98 5.33
N GLY A 112 37.00 3.19 4.89
CA GLY A 112 37.76 3.99 3.94
C GLY A 112 38.67 5.04 4.60
N GLU A 113 38.66 5.10 5.94
CA GLU A 113 39.62 5.80 6.80
C GLU A 113 40.63 4.79 7.36
#